data_AF-A0A1Q9UNC6-F1
#
_entry.id   AF-A0A1Q9UNC6-F1
#
_cell.length_a   1.000
_cell.length_b   1.000
_cell.length_c   1.000
_cell.angle_alpha   90.00
_cell.angle_beta   90.00
_cell.angle_gamma   90.00
#
_symmetry.space_group_name_H-M   'P 1'
#
loop_
_entity.id
_entity.type
_entity.pdbx_description
1 polymer ?
#
loop_
_entity_poly.entity_id
_entity_poly.type
_entity_poly.pdbx_seq_one_letter_code
_entity_poly.pdbx_strand_id
1 'polypeptide(L)'
;MSDLQCPARIVIHHDADVLVGALSRERVLHVYSGADPAAAAIAERLAVELGVAGTRWAEGTGAPAGSCIAREVLEDLADRHRGETVVVVSHGGAILATLAALEWPGLAAELAPGAGVVLERDGDGWRHTGTV
;
A
#
# COMPACT_ATOMS: atom_id res chain seq x y z
N MET A 1 -7.40 1.70 -27.47
CA MET A 1 -7.45 0.67 -26.42
C MET A 1 -7.32 1.40 -25.10
N SER A 2 -8.31 1.26 -24.23
CA SER A 2 -8.51 2.12 -23.06
C SER A 2 -7.57 1.69 -21.92
N ASP A 3 -6.52 2.48 -21.73
CA ASP A 3 -5.55 2.48 -20.64
C ASP A 3 -6.17 2.81 -19.25
N LEU A 4 -7.46 3.17 -19.23
CA LEU A 4 -8.24 3.46 -18.01
C LEU A 4 -8.72 2.20 -17.26
N GLN A 5 -8.55 1.00 -17.85
CA GLN A 5 -9.03 -0.26 -17.29
C GLN A 5 -7.93 -1.15 -16.70
N CYS A 6 -6.70 -0.65 -16.58
CA CYS A 6 -5.63 -1.39 -15.93
C CYS A 6 -5.61 -1.04 -14.42
N PRO A 7 -6.17 -1.88 -13.54
CA PRO A 7 -6.20 -1.59 -12.12
C PRO A 7 -4.77 -1.49 -11.58
N ALA A 8 -4.47 -0.43 -10.86
CA ALA A 8 -3.28 -0.37 -10.02
C ALA A 8 -3.57 -1.14 -8.74
N ARG A 9 -2.71 -2.09 -8.40
CA ARG A 9 -2.86 -2.90 -7.19
C ARG A 9 -1.89 -2.43 -6.12
N ILE A 10 -2.42 -2.09 -4.96
CA ILE A 10 -1.67 -1.54 -3.83
C ILE A 10 -1.85 -2.46 -2.64
N VAL A 11 -0.76 -3.05 -2.17
CA VAL A 11 -0.73 -3.91 -0.99
C VAL A 11 -0.22 -3.11 0.19
N ILE A 12 -0.99 -2.99 1.25
CA ILE A 12 -0.61 -2.25 2.46
C ILE A 12 -0.43 -3.23 3.62
N HIS A 13 0.78 -3.31 4.18
CA HIS A 13 1.08 -4.18 5.33
C HIS A 13 2.18 -3.56 6.21
N HIS A 14 2.37 -4.12 7.39
CA HIS A 14 3.39 -3.72 8.35
C HIS A 14 4.42 -4.82 8.67
N ASP A 15 4.43 -5.93 7.93
CA ASP A 15 5.27 -7.10 8.20
C ASP A 15 5.90 -7.58 6.90
N ALA A 16 7.25 -7.55 6.82
CA ALA A 16 7.97 -7.97 5.63
C ALA A 16 7.94 -9.48 5.43
N ASP A 17 8.01 -10.29 6.49
CA ASP A 17 8.18 -11.74 6.36
C ASP A 17 6.91 -12.37 5.77
N VAL A 18 5.73 -11.86 6.16
CA VAL A 18 4.44 -12.24 5.55
C VAL A 18 4.39 -11.81 4.07
N LEU A 19 4.79 -10.56 3.80
CA LEU A 19 4.76 -10.00 2.45
C LEU A 19 5.68 -10.74 1.47
N VAL A 20 6.88 -11.14 1.88
CA VAL A 20 7.81 -11.87 1.01
C VAL A 20 7.22 -13.19 0.57
N GLY A 21 6.60 -13.94 1.49
CA GLY A 21 5.91 -15.18 1.17
C GLY A 21 4.76 -14.97 0.19
N ALA A 22 3.87 -14.02 0.50
CA ALA A 22 2.68 -13.72 -0.28
C ALA A 22 3.01 -13.16 -1.68
N LEU A 23 4.01 -12.27 -1.76
CA LEU A 23 4.35 -11.52 -2.97
C LEU A 23 5.44 -12.15 -3.81
N SER A 24 6.08 -13.23 -3.34
CA SER A 24 7.12 -13.96 -4.11
C SER A 24 6.67 -14.42 -5.51
N ARG A 25 5.36 -14.60 -5.72
CA ARG A 25 4.75 -14.99 -7.01
C ARG A 25 4.14 -13.83 -7.77
N GLU A 26 4.16 -12.63 -7.20
CA GLU A 26 3.54 -11.46 -7.76
C GLU A 26 4.60 -10.55 -8.41
N ARG A 27 4.19 -9.83 -9.47
CA ARG A 27 5.04 -8.79 -10.08
C ARG A 27 4.90 -7.49 -9.30
N VAL A 28 5.59 -7.41 -8.18
CA VAL A 28 5.80 -6.15 -7.46
C VAL A 28 6.78 -5.31 -8.28
N LEU A 29 6.42 -4.06 -8.55
CA LEU A 29 7.33 -3.11 -9.23
C LEU A 29 8.09 -2.24 -8.23
N HIS A 30 7.44 -1.85 -7.13
CA HIS A 30 7.99 -0.84 -6.23
C HIS A 30 7.49 -1.01 -4.79
N VAL A 31 8.34 -0.64 -3.84
CA VAL A 31 7.99 -0.62 -2.41
C VAL A 31 8.06 0.81 -1.87
N TYR A 32 7.01 1.24 -1.19
CA TYR A 32 6.86 2.54 -0.56
C TYR A 32 6.84 2.40 0.96
N SER A 33 7.32 3.42 1.67
CA SER A 33 7.18 3.53 3.12
C SER A 33 6.86 4.96 3.56
N GLY A 34 6.20 5.08 4.70
CA GLY A 34 6.00 6.36 5.38
C GLY A 34 7.27 6.89 6.07
N ALA A 35 7.11 8.00 6.80
CA ALA A 35 8.20 8.63 7.54
C ALA A 35 8.62 7.85 8.80
N ASP A 36 7.87 6.83 9.21
CA ASP A 36 8.21 5.99 10.37
C ASP A 36 9.50 5.17 10.11
N PRO A 37 10.54 5.27 10.95
CA PRO A 37 11.79 4.53 10.76
C PRO A 37 11.63 3.01 10.75
N ALA A 38 10.69 2.46 11.53
CA ALA A 38 10.47 1.02 11.56
C ALA A 38 9.84 0.53 10.24
N ALA A 39 8.79 1.20 9.76
CA ALA A 39 8.19 0.93 8.45
C ALA A 39 9.20 1.12 7.30
N ALA A 40 10.07 2.14 7.38
CA ALA A 40 11.12 2.37 6.38
C ALA A 40 12.14 1.21 6.33
N ALA A 41 12.61 0.74 7.49
CA ALA A 41 13.54 -0.39 7.54
C ALA A 41 12.93 -1.68 6.98
N ILE A 42 11.64 -1.93 7.25
CA ILE A 42 10.89 -3.07 6.70
C ILE A 42 10.76 -2.94 5.18
N ALA A 43 10.41 -1.76 4.66
CA ALA A 43 10.32 -1.50 3.22
C ALA A 43 11.66 -1.66 2.50
N GLU A 44 12.75 -1.16 3.08
CA GLU A 44 14.09 -1.30 2.51
C GLU A 44 14.48 -2.78 2.41
N ARG A 45 14.27 -3.55 3.47
CA ARG A 45 14.51 -5.00 3.47
C ARG A 45 13.67 -5.70 2.40
N LEU A 46 12.37 -5.41 2.34
CA LEU A 46 11.47 -6.00 1.35
C LEU A 46 11.87 -5.65 -0.09
N ALA A 47 12.26 -4.40 -0.35
CA ALA A 47 12.72 -3.96 -1.66
C ALA A 47 13.97 -4.74 -2.11
N VAL A 48 14.92 -4.97 -1.20
CA VAL A 48 16.11 -5.79 -1.46
C VAL A 48 15.74 -7.24 -1.74
N GLU A 49 14.86 -7.85 -0.94
CA GLU A 49 14.46 -9.24 -1.10
C GLU A 49 13.66 -9.49 -2.40
N LEU A 50 12.80 -8.55 -2.79
CA LEU A 50 12.05 -8.60 -4.04
C LEU A 50 12.86 -8.13 -5.27
N GLY A 51 14.03 -7.52 -5.06
CA GLY A 51 14.88 -6.99 -6.14
C GLY A 51 14.28 -5.77 -6.85
N VAL A 52 13.50 -4.95 -6.14
CA VAL A 52 12.78 -3.79 -6.66
C VAL A 52 13.26 -2.49 -6.01
N ALA A 53 12.86 -1.35 -6.58
CA ALA A 53 13.18 -0.06 -6.00
C ALA A 53 12.31 0.23 -4.76
N GLY A 54 12.93 0.86 -3.76
CA GLY A 54 12.28 1.34 -2.54
C GLY A 54 12.21 2.88 -2.51
N THR A 55 11.11 3.44 -2.03
CA THR A 55 10.99 4.90 -1.83
C THR A 55 10.34 5.20 -0.49
N ARG A 56 10.96 6.11 0.26
CA ARG A 56 10.40 6.67 1.48
C ARG A 56 9.73 7.98 1.17
N TRP A 57 8.49 8.16 1.62
CA TRP A 57 7.86 9.47 1.58
C TRP A 57 8.47 10.37 2.66
N ALA A 58 9.01 11.50 2.23
CA ALA A 58 9.44 12.55 3.13
C ALA A 58 8.22 13.33 3.64
N GLU A 59 8.20 13.66 4.93
CA GLU A 59 7.26 14.67 5.45
C GLU A 59 7.39 15.95 4.61
N GLY A 60 6.26 16.45 4.09
CA GLY A 60 6.21 17.69 3.30
C GLY A 60 5.91 17.52 1.81
N THR A 61 5.80 16.30 1.27
CA THR A 61 5.37 16.07 -0.14
C THR A 61 3.85 15.96 -0.31
N GLY A 62 3.06 16.62 0.56
CA GLY A 62 1.60 16.50 0.55
C GLY A 62 1.04 15.28 1.30
N ALA A 63 1.90 14.39 1.81
CA ALA A 63 1.47 13.41 2.79
C ALA A 63 1.06 14.14 4.09
N PRO A 64 -0.14 13.89 4.66
CA PRO A 64 -0.61 14.55 5.85
C PRO A 64 0.37 14.27 6.99
N ALA A 65 0.68 15.31 7.76
CA ALA A 65 1.45 15.16 8.99
C ALA A 65 0.66 14.23 9.93
N GLY A 66 1.06 12.96 10.00
CA GLY A 66 0.36 11.96 10.78
C GLY A 66 0.53 10.55 10.24
N SER A 67 0.24 9.60 11.12
CA SER A 67 0.30 8.15 10.98
C SER A 67 -0.59 7.53 9.89
N CYS A 68 -1.12 8.29 8.94
CA CYS A 68 -2.05 7.79 7.92
C CYS A 68 -1.47 7.87 6.51
N ILE A 69 -1.79 6.91 5.65
CA ILE A 69 -1.51 7.05 4.22
C ILE A 69 -2.65 7.92 3.68
N ALA A 70 -2.33 9.14 3.23
CA ALA A 70 -3.36 10.00 2.64
C ALA A 70 -4.00 9.31 1.44
N ARG A 71 -5.30 9.52 1.28
CA ARG A 71 -6.02 9.17 0.07
C ARG A 71 -5.35 9.73 -1.18
N GLU A 72 -4.89 10.98 -1.15
CA GLU A 72 -4.15 11.63 -2.24
C GLU A 72 -2.89 10.85 -2.63
N VAL A 73 -2.13 10.35 -1.64
CA VAL A 73 -0.94 9.54 -1.89
C VAL A 73 -1.30 8.21 -2.56
N LEU A 74 -2.40 7.57 -2.15
CA LEU A 74 -2.88 6.35 -2.78
C LEU A 74 -3.39 6.60 -4.21
N GLU A 75 -4.05 7.74 -4.45
CA GLU A 75 -4.50 8.15 -5.78
C GLU A 75 -3.30 8.41 -6.70
N ASP A 76 -2.28 9.13 -6.23
CA ASP A 76 -1.03 9.35 -6.96
C ASP A 76 -0.30 8.03 -7.29
N LEU A 77 -0.27 7.09 -6.33
CA LEU A 77 0.30 5.76 -6.56
C LEU A 77 -0.48 4.99 -7.61
N ALA A 78 -1.81 5.00 -7.51
CA ALA A 78 -2.67 4.31 -8.46
C ALA A 78 -2.51 4.87 -9.88
N ASP A 79 -2.39 6.19 -10.01
CA ASP A 79 -2.17 6.83 -11.30
C ASP A 79 -0.78 6.55 -11.89
N ARG A 80 0.26 6.47 -11.04
CA ARG A 80 1.62 6.15 -11.48
C ARG A 80 1.80 4.68 -11.86
N HIS A 81 1.09 3.76 -11.20
CA HIS A 81 1.31 2.32 -11.27
C HIS A 81 0.13 1.55 -11.87
N ARG A 82 -0.50 2.11 -12.90
CA ARG A 82 -1.64 1.47 -13.59
C ARG A 82 -1.22 0.12 -14.18
N GLY A 83 -1.94 -0.94 -13.81
CA GLY A 83 -1.66 -2.31 -14.24
C GLY A 83 -0.47 -2.97 -13.54
N GLU A 84 0.06 -2.34 -12.50
CA GLU A 84 1.22 -2.83 -11.74
C GLU A 84 0.84 -3.08 -10.28
N THR A 85 1.66 -3.87 -9.57
CA THR A 85 1.52 -4.07 -8.12
C THR A 85 2.61 -3.29 -7.40
N VAL A 86 2.20 -2.51 -6.40
CA VAL A 86 3.12 -1.81 -5.50
C VAL A 86 2.78 -2.15 -4.06
N VAL A 87 3.80 -2.09 -3.20
CA VAL A 87 3.65 -2.36 -1.77
C VAL A 87 3.84 -1.06 -1.01
N VAL A 88 2.98 -0.80 -0.04
CA VAL A 88 3.11 0.28 0.91
C VAL A 88 3.31 -0.32 2.30
N VAL A 89 4.50 -0.13 2.85
CA VAL A 89 4.79 -0.54 4.21
C VAL A 89 4.42 0.59 5.16
N SER A 90 3.54 0.27 6.11
CA SER A 90 3.10 1.20 7.14
C SER A 90 2.89 0.46 8.46
N HIS A 91 2.03 0.96 9.35
CA HIS A 91 1.66 0.31 10.61
C HIS A 91 0.15 0.13 10.71
N GLY A 92 -0.33 -0.74 11.60
CA GLY A 92 -1.76 -1.10 11.69
C GLY A 92 -2.70 0.10 11.84
N GLY A 93 -2.33 1.11 12.65
CA GLY A 93 -3.10 2.35 12.79
C GLY A 93 -3.25 3.12 11.47
N ALA A 94 -2.23 3.12 10.62
CA ALA A 94 -2.27 3.74 9.30
C ALA A 94 -3.20 3.01 8.35
N ILE A 95 -3.22 1.67 8.41
CA ILE A 95 -4.13 0.84 7.61
C ILE A 95 -5.57 1.15 7.99
N LEU A 96 -5.88 1.18 9.30
CA LEU A 96 -7.22 1.52 9.78
C LEU A 96 -7.64 2.94 9.39
N ALA A 97 -6.73 3.92 9.51
CA ALA A 97 -6.99 5.29 9.08
C ALA A 97 -7.24 5.39 7.56
N THR A 98 -6.49 4.61 6.77
CA THR A 98 -6.68 4.51 5.31
C THR A 98 -8.06 3.96 4.97
N LEU A 99 -8.47 2.87 5.61
CA LEU A 99 -9.79 2.27 5.41
C LEU A 99 -10.91 3.22 5.80
N ALA A 100 -10.74 3.99 6.87
CA ALA A 100 -11.70 5.03 7.25
C ALA A 100 -11.81 6.14 6.19
N ALA A 101 -10.69 6.60 5.64
CA ALA A 101 -10.64 7.63 4.59
C ALA A 101 -11.22 7.15 3.23
N LEU A 102 -11.22 5.84 2.99
CA LEU A 102 -11.87 5.20 1.85
C LEU A 102 -13.35 4.84 2.12
N GLU A 103 -13.89 5.26 3.26
CA GLU A 103 -15.26 4.99 3.68
C GLU A 103 -15.58 3.48 3.82
N TRP A 104 -14.57 2.70 4.24
CA TRP A 104 -14.69 1.26 4.55
C TRP A 104 -14.52 0.94 6.03
N PRO A 105 -15.28 1.56 6.95
CA PRO A 105 -15.16 1.30 8.38
C PRO A 105 -15.54 -0.15 8.77
N GLY A 106 -16.39 -0.81 7.99
CA GLY A 106 -16.74 -2.23 8.21
C GLY A 106 -15.53 -3.16 8.03
N LEU A 107 -14.74 -2.94 6.98
CA LEU A 107 -13.51 -3.71 6.75
C LEU A 107 -12.48 -3.45 7.85
N ALA A 108 -12.37 -2.21 8.34
CA ALA A 108 -11.48 -1.87 9.44
C ALA A 108 -11.84 -2.62 10.75
N ALA A 109 -13.13 -2.88 10.99
CA ALA A 109 -13.60 -3.61 12.17
C ALA A 109 -13.39 -5.14 12.05
N GLU A 110 -13.38 -5.68 10.84
CA GLU A 110 -13.22 -7.11 10.57
C GLU A 110 -11.77 -7.54 10.38
N LEU A 111 -10.85 -6.58 10.22
CA LEU A 111 -9.44 -6.84 9.97
C LEU A 111 -8.80 -7.56 11.16
N ALA A 112 -8.19 -8.73 10.91
CA ALA A 112 -7.46 -9.45 11.93
C ALA A 112 -6.25 -8.62 12.41
N PRO A 113 -5.87 -8.71 13.71
CA PRO A 113 -4.63 -8.12 14.17
C PRO A 113 -3.45 -8.66 13.36
N GLY A 114 -2.62 -7.77 12.81
CA GLY A 114 -1.50 -8.19 11.99
C GLY A 114 -1.78 -8.23 10.49
N ALA A 115 -3.04 -8.21 10.05
CA ALA A 115 -3.36 -8.31 8.63
C ALA A 115 -3.07 -7.01 7.86
N GLY A 116 -2.60 -7.18 6.62
CA GLY A 116 -2.58 -6.17 5.59
C GLY A 116 -3.81 -6.22 4.70
N VAL A 117 -3.91 -5.25 3.79
CA VAL A 117 -5.01 -5.13 2.84
C VAL A 117 -4.48 -5.00 1.41
N VAL A 118 -5.24 -5.54 0.48
CA VAL A 118 -5.00 -5.46 -0.95
C VAL A 118 -6.10 -4.60 -1.56
N LEU A 119 -5.69 -3.47 -2.13
CA LEU A 119 -6.56 -2.49 -2.74
C LEU A 119 -6.29 -2.42 -4.23
N GLU A 120 -7.34 -2.21 -5.01
CA GLU A 120 -7.23 -1.92 -6.43
C GLU A 120 -7.93 -0.61 -6.74
N ARG A 121 -7.36 0.14 -7.69
CA ARG A 121 -7.94 1.36 -8.23
C ARG A 121 -7.86 1.34 -9.74
N ASP A 122 -9.01 1.43 -10.39
CA ASP A 122 -9.19 1.60 -11.83
C ASP A 122 -10.12 2.78 -12.11
N GLY A 123 -10.55 3.03 -13.36
CA GLY A 123 -11.47 4.12 -13.69
C GLY A 123 -12.78 4.19 -12.89
N ASP A 124 -13.24 3.09 -12.29
CA ASP A 124 -14.52 3.00 -11.58
C ASP A 124 -14.40 3.34 -10.09
N GLY A 125 -13.19 3.36 -9.54
CA GLY A 125 -12.94 3.72 -8.15
C GLY A 125 -12.11 2.70 -7.39
N TRP A 126 -12.13 2.83 -6.07
CA TRP A 126 -11.40 1.96 -5.16
C TRP A 126 -12.16 0.66 -4.91
N ARG A 127 -11.44 -0.45 -4.85
CA ARG A 127 -11.97 -1.78 -4.50
C ARG A 127 -11.02 -2.47 -3.52
N HIS A 128 -11.58 -3.17 -2.54
CA HIS A 128 -10.83 -4.11 -1.72
C HIS A 128 -10.90 -5.50 -2.37
N THR A 129 -9.74 -6.12 -2.62
CA THR A 129 -9.67 -7.41 -3.31
C THR A 129 -9.14 -8.55 -2.44
N GLY A 130 -8.66 -8.25 -1.23
CA GLY A 130 -8.30 -9.26 -0.24
C GLY A 130 -7.49 -8.71 0.92
N THR A 131 -7.27 -9.58 1.91
CA THR A 131 -6.37 -9.34 3.04
C THR A 131 -5.15 -10.23 2.92
N VAL A 132 -4.00 -9.75 3.39
CA VAL A 132 -2.72 -10.47 3.39
C VAL A 132 -2.18 -10.61 4.80
#